data_AF-A0A3G4V5D8-F1
#
_entry.id   AF-A0A3G4V5D8-F1
#
_cell.length_a   1.000
_cell.length_b   1.000
_cell.length_c   1.000
_cell.angle_alpha   90.00
_cell.angle_beta   90.00
_cell.angle_gamma   90.00
#
_symmetry.space_group_name_H-M   'P 1'
#
loop_
_entity.id
_entity.type
_entity.pdbx_description
1 polymer ?
#
loop_
_entity_poly.entity_id
_entity_poly.type
_entity_poly.pdbx_seq_one_letter_code
_entity_poly.pdbx_strand_id
1 'polypeptide(L)'
;MSSICRQCARRQRGIAAVWMAFTLIPVLGMTFFAVEGTRYIQETNRLRDAAQAAASAVTIEDQSANANEMAKDYIRDYVRDINSETVVATRFYQAPDPENDVDEFIQYTVEATTNHNSWFASNLIPVFGETQDLKGVAVAKKYPFNLGDKNIDIVFVSDFSGSMSWQWGGNSSDPCTATNCKIADLKVAVKEIADKLLCSDIQTDPATNEDYCADDDQPELTSKLDNRVAVVPFNIRTRESNGSNVFTVTQLRYRDDVDEDDSPRTYEDVNWNKWREYTSGEVYDCSQDRDDCPNGRNGERRQAQRLVSVFDIDEDDNDRSYHVEVYDYVDFDLSVAEMFINKFPDARTEYRLDSLELYRGYGSSNENQFYSIDLTSDRTEIDVIDDMWADGSTASFQGMLRGFQHMLAGKPDTSDEDELAEYNDKIKMVLVLSDGVESPNNGILKGLVDAGMCDKAREEIPGLYIAVIGIDFAASEQSGFQDCVLNPDEDITDVTDTEEFIEKIEELIQKGSQGTGETRLYG
;
A
#
# COMPACT_ATOMS: atom_id res chain seq x y z
N MET A 1 -60.83 -14.17 76.91
CA MET A 1 -59.73 -14.89 77.62
C MET A 1 -58.59 -15.11 76.62
N SER A 2 -57.51 -14.36 76.81
CA SER A 2 -56.38 -14.15 75.88
C SER A 2 -55.27 -15.20 76.04
N SER A 3 -55.56 -16.50 75.80
CA SER A 3 -54.51 -17.53 75.90
C SER A 3 -54.55 -18.64 74.84
N ILE A 4 -55.56 -18.71 73.97
CA ILE A 4 -55.68 -19.79 72.97
C ILE A 4 -54.87 -19.52 71.68
N CYS A 5 -54.37 -18.29 71.48
CA CYS A 5 -53.70 -17.90 70.23
C CYS A 5 -52.15 -17.99 70.24
N ARG A 6 -51.53 -18.53 71.29
CA ARG A 6 -50.05 -18.73 71.31
C ARG A 6 -49.58 -20.12 70.91
N GLN A 7 -50.43 -21.15 71.04
CA GLN A 7 -50.05 -22.54 70.76
C GLN A 7 -50.35 -22.99 69.31
N CYS A 8 -51.38 -22.43 68.66
CA CYS A 8 -51.66 -22.68 67.23
C CYS A 8 -50.59 -22.09 66.31
N ALA A 9 -50.09 -20.88 66.62
CA ALA A 9 -49.00 -20.26 65.88
C ALA A 9 -47.69 -21.08 65.96
N ARG A 10 -47.49 -21.89 67.01
CA ARG A 10 -46.26 -22.67 67.21
C ARG A 10 -46.25 -24.00 66.46
N ARG A 11 -47.42 -24.58 66.16
CA ARG A 11 -47.57 -25.88 65.45
C ARG A 11 -47.64 -25.73 63.92
N GLN A 12 -48.13 -24.58 63.43
CA GLN A 12 -48.13 -24.27 61.99
C GLN A 12 -46.81 -23.68 61.47
N ARG A 13 -45.90 -23.22 62.35
CA ARG A 13 -44.57 -22.70 61.96
C ARG A 13 -43.72 -23.72 61.21
N GLY A 14 -43.81 -25.02 61.56
CA GLY A 14 -43.05 -26.08 60.89
C GLY A 14 -43.55 -26.38 59.49
N ILE A 15 -44.87 -26.56 59.32
CA ILE A 15 -45.48 -26.84 58.01
C ILE A 15 -45.38 -25.62 57.10
N ALA A 16 -45.60 -24.40 57.63
CA ALA A 16 -45.43 -23.18 56.85
C ALA A 16 -43.99 -22.96 56.41
N ALA A 17 -42.99 -23.28 57.23
CA ALA A 17 -41.57 -23.20 56.85
C ALA A 17 -41.20 -24.22 55.77
N VAL A 18 -41.73 -25.45 55.86
CA VAL A 18 -41.53 -26.49 54.85
C VAL A 18 -42.20 -26.08 53.53
N TRP A 19 -43.45 -25.63 53.56
CA TRP A 19 -44.13 -25.12 52.37
C TRP A 19 -43.43 -23.90 51.76
N MET A 20 -42.97 -22.97 52.60
CA MET A 20 -42.20 -21.82 52.15
C MET A 20 -40.91 -22.25 51.46
N ALA A 21 -40.16 -23.21 52.01
CA ALA A 21 -38.97 -23.73 51.35
C ALA A 21 -39.29 -24.42 50.02
N PHE A 22 -40.34 -25.25 49.97
CA PHE A 22 -40.76 -25.94 48.76
C PHE A 22 -41.31 -25.02 47.65
N THR A 23 -41.86 -23.86 47.99
CA THR A 23 -42.39 -22.92 46.99
C THR A 23 -41.38 -21.84 46.62
N LEU A 24 -40.59 -21.36 47.57
CA LEU A 24 -39.65 -20.26 47.37
C LEU A 24 -38.44 -20.68 46.53
N ILE A 25 -37.94 -21.91 46.69
CA ILE A 25 -36.82 -22.40 45.87
C ILE A 25 -37.19 -22.46 44.38
N PRO A 26 -38.32 -23.08 43.96
CA PRO A 26 -38.74 -23.07 42.55
C PRO A 26 -39.07 -21.67 42.01
N VAL A 27 -39.70 -20.81 42.81
CA VAL A 27 -40.04 -19.44 42.37
C VAL A 27 -38.77 -18.64 42.13
N LEU A 28 -37.81 -18.67 43.06
CA LEU A 28 -36.52 -17.98 42.89
C LEU A 28 -35.72 -18.56 41.72
N GLY A 29 -35.68 -19.88 41.59
CA GLY A 29 -35.04 -20.55 40.46
C GLY A 29 -35.60 -20.11 39.12
N MET A 30 -36.94 -20.05 38.98
CA MET A 30 -37.57 -19.55 37.75
C MET A 30 -37.28 -18.06 37.50
N THR A 31 -37.26 -17.22 38.55
CA THR A 31 -36.94 -15.80 38.36
C THR A 31 -35.49 -15.59 37.95
N PHE A 32 -34.53 -16.29 38.56
CA PHE A 32 -33.12 -16.18 38.19
C PHE A 32 -32.86 -16.76 36.81
N PHE A 33 -33.47 -17.91 36.49
CA PHE A 33 -33.42 -18.47 35.15
C PHE A 33 -34.00 -17.51 34.10
N ALA A 34 -35.12 -16.86 34.38
CA ALA A 34 -35.71 -15.90 33.44
C ALA A 34 -34.81 -14.66 33.25
N VAL A 35 -34.28 -14.09 34.33
CA VAL A 35 -33.40 -12.91 34.26
C VAL A 35 -32.07 -13.25 33.58
N GLU A 36 -31.36 -14.29 34.01
CA GLU A 36 -30.09 -14.67 33.39
C GLU A 36 -30.26 -15.24 32.00
N GLY A 37 -31.29 -16.05 31.76
CA GLY A 37 -31.58 -16.62 30.45
C GLY A 37 -31.86 -15.52 29.43
N THR A 38 -32.65 -14.50 29.79
CA THR A 38 -32.88 -13.34 28.90
C THR A 38 -31.61 -12.53 28.67
N ARG A 39 -30.76 -12.35 29.69
CA ARG A 39 -29.45 -11.71 29.53
C ARG A 39 -28.56 -12.49 28.57
N TYR A 40 -28.40 -13.80 28.75
CA TYR A 40 -27.56 -14.62 27.87
C TYR A 40 -28.06 -14.64 26.43
N ILE A 41 -29.37 -14.66 26.22
CA ILE A 41 -29.94 -14.53 24.87
C ILE A 41 -29.58 -13.17 24.26
N GLN A 42 -29.70 -12.08 25.04
CA GLN A 42 -29.34 -10.74 24.55
C GLN A 42 -27.84 -10.61 24.24
N GLU A 43 -26.96 -11.09 25.12
CA GLU A 43 -25.51 -11.05 24.90
C GLU A 43 -25.09 -11.98 23.74
N THR A 44 -25.73 -13.13 23.59
CA THR A 44 -25.50 -14.00 22.42
C THR A 44 -25.92 -13.32 21.12
N ASN A 45 -27.05 -12.61 21.11
CA ASN A 45 -27.48 -11.86 19.92
C ASN A 45 -26.49 -10.73 19.59
N ARG A 46 -26.04 -9.97 20.59
CA ARG A 46 -25.00 -8.95 20.40
C ARG A 46 -23.69 -9.54 19.87
N LEU A 47 -23.27 -10.69 20.39
CA LEU A 47 -22.08 -11.38 19.92
C LEU A 47 -22.23 -11.85 18.47
N ARG A 48 -23.43 -12.28 18.06
CA ARG A 48 -23.71 -12.63 16.65
C ARG A 48 -23.73 -11.41 15.74
N ASP A 49 -24.33 -10.31 16.17
CA ASP A 49 -24.32 -9.05 15.42
C ASP A 49 -22.87 -8.52 15.28
N ALA A 50 -22.09 -8.63 16.35
CA ALA A 50 -20.66 -8.30 16.35
C ALA A 50 -19.87 -9.19 15.40
N ALA A 51 -20.12 -10.51 15.42
CA ALA A 51 -19.48 -11.44 14.50
C ALA A 51 -19.86 -11.15 13.04
N GLN A 52 -21.08 -10.73 12.77
CA GLN A 52 -21.51 -10.30 11.42
C GLN A 52 -20.78 -9.04 10.96
N ALA A 53 -20.70 -8.01 11.82
CA ALA A 53 -19.94 -6.80 11.52
C ALA A 53 -18.46 -7.12 11.27
N ALA A 54 -17.85 -7.94 12.15
CA ALA A 54 -16.48 -8.40 12.01
C ALA A 54 -16.25 -9.19 10.72
N ALA A 55 -17.11 -10.18 10.41
CA ALA A 55 -16.99 -10.98 9.20
C ALA A 55 -17.10 -10.11 7.94
N SER A 56 -18.02 -9.14 7.93
CA SER A 56 -18.14 -8.19 6.81
C SER A 56 -16.89 -7.34 6.66
N ALA A 57 -16.40 -6.73 7.74
CA ALA A 57 -15.24 -5.84 7.69
C ALA A 57 -13.98 -6.58 7.22
N VAL A 58 -13.69 -7.74 7.82
CA VAL A 58 -12.54 -8.57 7.44
C VAL A 58 -12.65 -9.08 6.01
N THR A 59 -13.86 -9.36 5.52
CA THR A 59 -14.09 -9.78 4.13
C THR A 59 -13.90 -8.64 3.14
N ILE A 60 -14.29 -7.41 3.48
CA ILE A 60 -14.08 -6.24 2.61
C ILE A 60 -12.58 -5.98 2.46
N GLU A 61 -11.85 -5.97 3.58
CA GLU A 61 -10.44 -5.61 3.62
C GLU A 61 -9.51 -6.71 3.10
N ASP A 62 -9.91 -7.98 3.23
CA ASP A 62 -9.17 -9.17 2.78
C ASP A 62 -7.67 -9.19 3.17
N GLN A 63 -7.36 -8.70 4.37
CA GLN A 63 -6.02 -8.75 4.94
C GLN A 63 -5.85 -10.01 5.79
N SER A 64 -5.39 -11.09 5.17
CA SER A 64 -5.32 -12.42 5.80
C SER A 64 -4.47 -12.44 7.07
N ALA A 65 -3.36 -11.67 7.11
CA ALA A 65 -2.45 -11.58 8.25
C ALA A 65 -3.10 -10.93 9.49
N ASN A 66 -3.91 -9.89 9.30
CA ASN A 66 -4.51 -9.07 10.36
C ASN A 66 -5.98 -9.42 10.67
N ALA A 67 -6.57 -10.34 9.90
CA ALA A 67 -7.98 -10.73 10.00
C ALA A 67 -8.45 -11.08 11.43
N ASN A 68 -7.63 -11.78 12.20
CA ASN A 68 -7.95 -12.16 13.58
C ASN A 68 -8.00 -10.97 14.54
N GLU A 69 -7.05 -10.03 14.40
CA GLU A 69 -6.95 -8.86 15.26
C GLU A 69 -8.10 -7.88 14.95
N MET A 70 -8.33 -7.61 13.67
CA MET A 70 -9.47 -6.80 13.22
C MET A 70 -10.80 -7.38 13.71
N ALA A 71 -11.03 -8.69 13.52
CA ALA A 71 -12.25 -9.33 14.02
C ALA A 71 -12.40 -9.18 15.54
N LYS A 72 -11.29 -9.28 16.29
CA LYS A 72 -11.28 -9.16 17.74
C LYS A 72 -11.67 -7.76 18.22
N ASP A 73 -11.22 -6.72 17.52
CA ASP A 73 -11.55 -5.34 17.86
C ASP A 73 -13.05 -5.06 17.66
N TYR A 74 -13.64 -5.52 16.54
CA TYR A 74 -15.10 -5.45 16.34
C TYR A 74 -15.89 -6.18 17.45
N ILE A 75 -15.43 -7.36 17.90
CA ILE A 75 -16.10 -8.09 18.99
C ILE A 75 -16.03 -7.29 20.30
N ARG A 76 -14.89 -6.67 20.61
CA ARG A 76 -14.68 -5.90 21.86
C ARG A 76 -15.49 -4.61 21.91
N ASP A 77 -15.75 -3.99 20.77
CA ASP A 77 -16.56 -2.79 20.69
C ASP A 77 -18.05 -3.06 20.95
N TYR A 78 -18.55 -4.24 20.54
CA TYR A 78 -19.96 -4.59 20.64
C TYR A 78 -20.32 -5.34 21.93
N VAL A 79 -19.43 -6.21 22.44
CA VAL A 79 -19.71 -7.08 23.58
C VAL A 79 -18.96 -6.58 24.82
N ARG A 80 -19.70 -6.34 25.91
CA ARG A 80 -19.16 -5.83 27.17
C ARG A 80 -18.97 -6.94 28.20
N ASP A 81 -18.24 -6.64 29.27
CA ASP A 81 -18.05 -7.50 30.45
C ASP A 81 -17.46 -8.90 30.14
N ILE A 82 -16.58 -8.96 29.13
CA ILE A 82 -15.88 -10.17 28.72
C ILE A 82 -14.75 -10.48 29.72
N ASN A 83 -14.72 -11.70 30.26
CA ASN A 83 -13.59 -12.19 31.06
C ASN A 83 -12.44 -12.67 30.18
N SER A 84 -12.79 -13.35 29.08
CA SER A 84 -11.86 -13.85 28.07
C SER A 84 -12.59 -14.06 26.75
N GLU A 85 -11.91 -13.78 25.65
CA GLU A 85 -12.37 -14.03 24.29
C GLU A 85 -11.45 -14.96 23.51
N THR A 86 -12.02 -15.74 22.61
CA THR A 86 -11.32 -16.45 21.54
C THR A 86 -12.02 -16.11 20.23
N VAL A 87 -11.29 -15.48 19.32
CA VAL A 87 -11.79 -15.06 18.01
C VAL A 87 -10.88 -15.69 16.95
N VAL A 88 -11.48 -16.35 15.98
CA VAL A 88 -10.79 -16.96 14.83
C VAL A 88 -11.50 -16.53 13.56
N ALA A 89 -10.77 -15.85 12.69
CA ALA A 89 -11.16 -15.51 11.33
C ALA A 89 -10.47 -16.48 10.37
N THR A 90 -11.24 -17.24 9.60
CA THR A 90 -10.72 -18.19 8.61
C THR A 90 -11.08 -17.71 7.20
N ARG A 91 -10.06 -17.49 6.35
CA ARG A 91 -10.21 -17.17 4.93
C ARG A 91 -10.41 -18.45 4.12
N PHE A 92 -11.29 -18.40 3.13
CA PHE A 92 -11.45 -19.41 2.09
C PHE A 92 -11.61 -18.72 0.74
N TYR A 93 -10.84 -19.13 -0.25
CA TYR A 93 -10.91 -18.62 -1.62
C TYR A 93 -11.41 -19.70 -2.57
N GLN A 94 -12.35 -19.33 -3.43
CA GLN A 94 -12.86 -20.15 -4.51
C GLN A 94 -12.54 -19.48 -5.84
N ALA A 95 -11.67 -20.10 -6.64
CA ALA A 95 -11.35 -19.66 -7.98
C ALA A 95 -12.58 -19.81 -8.91
N PRO A 96 -12.69 -18.96 -9.96
CA PRO A 96 -13.74 -19.06 -10.95
C PRO A 96 -13.59 -20.36 -11.76
N ASP A 97 -14.72 -21.02 -12.05
CA ASP A 97 -14.76 -22.17 -12.96
C ASP A 97 -15.84 -21.95 -14.02
N PRO A 98 -15.46 -21.45 -15.21
CA PRO A 98 -16.39 -21.15 -16.30
C PRO A 98 -17.09 -22.40 -16.85
N GLU A 99 -16.47 -23.59 -16.76
CA GLU A 99 -17.07 -24.82 -17.28
C GLU A 99 -18.22 -25.31 -16.39
N ASN A 100 -18.18 -24.96 -15.10
CA ASN A 100 -19.14 -25.42 -14.10
C ASN A 100 -20.06 -24.31 -13.55
N ASP A 101 -20.03 -23.10 -14.14
CA ASP A 101 -20.84 -21.95 -13.71
C ASP A 101 -20.61 -21.60 -12.22
N VAL A 102 -19.33 -21.64 -11.79
CA VAL A 102 -18.94 -21.32 -10.42
C VAL A 102 -18.31 -19.93 -10.39
N ASP A 103 -19.01 -19.00 -9.75
CA ASP A 103 -18.51 -17.65 -9.49
C ASP A 103 -17.31 -17.67 -8.52
N GLU A 104 -16.35 -16.79 -8.77
CA GLU A 104 -15.27 -16.49 -7.84
C GLU A 104 -15.82 -15.85 -6.56
N PHE A 105 -15.32 -16.28 -5.40
CA PHE A 105 -15.59 -15.57 -4.15
C PHE A 105 -14.50 -15.78 -3.10
N ILE A 106 -14.31 -14.74 -2.28
CA ILE A 106 -13.50 -14.79 -1.05
C ILE A 106 -14.46 -14.84 0.13
N GLN A 107 -14.27 -15.78 1.04
CA GLN A 107 -15.13 -15.98 2.21
C GLN A 107 -14.31 -15.85 3.49
N TYR A 108 -14.79 -15.05 4.45
CA TYR A 108 -14.34 -15.15 5.83
C TYR A 108 -15.41 -15.72 6.73
N THR A 109 -14.99 -16.64 7.60
CA THR A 109 -15.79 -17.15 8.71
C THR A 109 -15.19 -16.63 10.00
N VAL A 110 -15.97 -15.85 10.76
CA VAL A 110 -15.57 -15.36 12.08
C VAL A 110 -16.28 -16.17 13.14
N GLU A 111 -15.50 -16.92 13.92
CA GLU A 111 -15.96 -17.66 15.10
C GLU A 111 -15.49 -16.95 16.36
N ALA A 112 -16.43 -16.45 17.16
CA ALA A 112 -16.15 -15.76 18.41
C ALA A 112 -16.77 -16.51 19.59
N THR A 113 -15.96 -16.76 20.62
CA THR A 113 -16.41 -17.28 21.91
C THR A 113 -16.04 -16.30 23.01
N THR A 114 -17.01 -15.87 23.82
CA THR A 114 -16.79 -14.96 24.96
C THR A 114 -17.23 -15.60 26.26
N ASN A 115 -16.46 -15.41 27.33
CA ASN A 115 -16.78 -15.92 28.66
C ASN A 115 -17.36 -14.81 29.55
N HIS A 116 -18.46 -15.12 30.23
CA HIS A 116 -19.21 -14.18 31.08
C HIS A 116 -19.46 -14.76 32.47
N ASN A 117 -19.39 -13.92 33.50
CA ASN A 117 -19.76 -14.31 34.87
C ASN A 117 -21.29 -14.34 35.04
N SER A 118 -21.79 -15.38 35.71
CA SER A 118 -23.18 -15.43 36.17
C SER A 118 -23.42 -14.45 37.32
N TRP A 119 -24.57 -13.78 37.31
CA TRP A 119 -25.01 -12.91 38.41
C TRP A 119 -25.54 -13.72 39.59
N PHE A 120 -26.10 -14.91 39.33
CA PHE A 120 -26.74 -15.78 40.30
C PHE A 120 -26.21 -17.21 40.18
N ALA A 121 -25.02 -17.47 40.69
CA ALA A 121 -24.51 -18.83 40.84
C ALA A 121 -24.92 -19.42 42.21
N SER A 122 -25.52 -20.61 42.23
CA SER A 122 -25.89 -21.28 43.47
C SER A 122 -25.89 -22.80 43.34
N ASN A 123 -25.34 -23.49 44.35
CA ASN A 123 -25.44 -24.95 44.47
C ASN A 123 -26.79 -25.42 45.06
N LEU A 124 -27.63 -24.51 45.54
CA LEU A 124 -28.89 -24.82 46.23
C LEU A 124 -30.14 -24.63 45.35
N ILE A 125 -30.08 -23.66 44.44
CA ILE A 125 -31.17 -23.32 43.51
C ILE A 125 -30.72 -23.77 42.11
N PRO A 126 -31.54 -24.49 41.33
CA PRO A 126 -31.16 -24.90 39.97
C PRO A 126 -31.08 -23.67 39.04
N VAL A 127 -29.88 -23.16 38.85
CA VAL A 127 -29.54 -21.97 38.03
C VAL A 127 -28.27 -22.25 37.20
N PHE A 128 -27.81 -21.27 36.42
CA PHE A 128 -26.62 -21.40 35.58
C PHE A 128 -25.33 -21.56 36.42
N GLY A 129 -24.26 -22.07 35.80
CA GLY A 129 -22.94 -22.25 36.44
C GLY A 129 -22.26 -20.91 36.76
N GLU A 130 -21.09 -20.91 37.41
CA GLU A 130 -20.40 -19.66 37.77
C GLU A 130 -20.02 -18.79 36.57
N THR A 131 -19.70 -19.42 35.45
CA THR A 131 -19.42 -18.77 34.17
C THR A 131 -20.23 -19.43 33.04
N GLN A 132 -20.47 -18.68 31.96
CA GLN A 132 -21.08 -19.19 30.74
C GLN A 132 -20.30 -18.72 29.52
N ASP A 133 -20.10 -19.64 28.57
CA ASP A 133 -19.49 -19.34 27.29
C ASP A 133 -20.59 -19.07 26.26
N LEU A 134 -20.52 -17.90 25.63
CA LEU A 134 -21.40 -17.50 24.55
C LEU A 134 -20.64 -17.60 23.23
N LYS A 135 -21.32 -18.12 22.19
CA LYS A 135 -20.73 -18.33 20.87
C LYS A 135 -21.49 -17.54 19.81
N GLY A 136 -20.74 -16.85 18.95
CA GLY A 136 -21.22 -16.21 17.75
C GLY A 136 -20.42 -16.69 16.55
N VAL A 137 -21.11 -17.00 15.45
CA VAL A 137 -20.48 -17.34 14.17
C VAL A 137 -21.17 -16.53 13.10
N ALA A 138 -20.39 -15.97 12.19
CA ALA A 138 -20.89 -15.32 10.99
C ALA A 138 -19.98 -15.62 9.80
N VAL A 139 -20.58 -15.65 8.62
CA VAL A 139 -19.87 -15.82 7.36
C VAL A 139 -20.18 -14.61 6.49
N ALA A 140 -19.17 -14.09 5.81
CA ALA A 140 -19.37 -13.12 4.74
C ALA A 140 -18.59 -13.59 3.50
N LYS A 141 -19.13 -13.25 2.32
CA LYS A 141 -18.46 -13.51 1.04
C LYS A 141 -18.33 -12.21 0.27
N LYS A 142 -17.16 -11.98 -0.31
CA LYS A 142 -16.87 -10.96 -1.31
C LYS A 142 -16.91 -11.60 -2.67
N TYR A 143 -17.72 -11.02 -3.55
CA TYR A 143 -17.74 -11.33 -4.98
C TYR A 143 -16.90 -10.26 -5.66
N PRO A 144 -15.66 -10.57 -6.06
CA PRO A 144 -14.79 -9.61 -6.70
C PRO A 144 -15.37 -9.15 -8.04
N PHE A 145 -15.08 -7.90 -8.39
CA PHE A 145 -15.33 -7.42 -9.75
C PHE A 145 -14.29 -8.02 -10.69
N ASN A 146 -14.76 -8.54 -11.82
CA ASN A 146 -13.87 -9.03 -12.86
C ASN A 146 -13.27 -7.85 -13.61
N LEU A 147 -12.17 -8.13 -14.32
CA LEU A 147 -11.73 -7.27 -15.42
C LEU A 147 -12.94 -7.02 -16.31
N GLY A 148 -13.34 -5.74 -16.35
CA GLY A 148 -14.42 -5.23 -17.17
C GLY A 148 -15.77 -4.98 -16.56
N ASP A 149 -15.90 -5.19 -15.26
CA ASP A 149 -17.03 -4.63 -14.53
C ASP A 149 -16.79 -3.14 -14.19
N LYS A 150 -15.53 -2.69 -14.20
CA LYS A 150 -15.08 -1.37 -13.76
C LYS A 150 -13.88 -0.84 -14.54
N ASN A 151 -13.84 0.48 -14.72
CA ASN A 151 -12.69 1.16 -15.30
C ASN A 151 -11.46 1.12 -14.39
N ILE A 152 -10.29 1.17 -15.00
CA ILE A 152 -9.01 1.00 -14.32
C ILE A 152 -8.09 2.20 -14.55
N ASP A 153 -7.48 2.67 -13.47
CA ASP A 153 -6.29 3.50 -13.49
C ASP A 153 -5.10 2.65 -13.02
N ILE A 154 -4.10 2.51 -13.88
CA ILE A 154 -2.89 1.73 -13.58
C ILE A 154 -1.63 2.58 -13.78
N VAL A 155 -0.73 2.52 -12.81
CA VAL A 155 0.56 3.20 -12.85
C VAL A 155 1.68 2.15 -12.79
N PHE A 156 2.47 2.08 -13.86
CA PHE A 156 3.67 1.24 -13.91
C PHE A 156 4.88 2.01 -13.39
N VAL A 157 5.27 1.72 -12.16
CA VAL A 157 6.53 2.20 -11.58
C VAL A 157 7.65 1.30 -12.10
N SER A 158 8.38 1.78 -13.10
CA SER A 158 9.25 0.94 -13.92
C SER A 158 10.71 1.23 -13.69
N ASP A 159 11.49 0.19 -13.42
CA ASP A 159 12.94 0.31 -13.23
C ASP A 159 13.64 0.53 -14.57
N PHE A 160 14.37 1.64 -14.65
CA PHE A 160 15.21 2.05 -15.78
C PHE A 160 16.66 2.24 -15.31
N SER A 161 17.06 1.58 -14.22
CA SER A 161 18.45 1.52 -13.78
C SER A 161 19.31 0.68 -14.71
N GLY A 162 20.63 0.79 -14.60
CA GLY A 162 21.58 0.14 -15.51
C GLY A 162 21.54 -1.39 -15.51
N SER A 163 21.10 -2.04 -14.43
CA SER A 163 20.93 -3.51 -14.37
C SER A 163 19.87 -4.01 -15.36
N MET A 164 18.86 -3.20 -15.66
CA MET A 164 17.82 -3.52 -16.62
C MET A 164 18.35 -3.61 -18.07
N SER A 165 19.57 -3.12 -18.32
CA SER A 165 20.27 -3.28 -19.61
C SER A 165 20.95 -4.64 -19.78
N TRP A 166 20.76 -5.59 -18.87
CA TRP A 166 21.36 -6.92 -18.94
C TRP A 166 20.36 -7.96 -19.45
N GLN A 167 20.88 -9.12 -19.83
CA GLN A 167 20.06 -10.30 -20.12
C GLN A 167 19.53 -10.92 -18.82
N TRP A 168 18.42 -11.65 -18.90
CA TRP A 168 17.92 -12.49 -17.82
C TRP A 168 18.96 -13.52 -17.36
N GLY A 169 19.18 -13.62 -16.05
CA GLY A 169 20.23 -14.46 -15.45
C GLY A 169 21.66 -14.01 -15.76
N GLY A 170 21.81 -12.87 -16.45
CA GLY A 170 23.09 -12.26 -16.80
C GLY A 170 23.64 -11.40 -15.67
N ASN A 171 24.90 -11.03 -15.78
CA ASN A 171 25.53 -10.04 -14.89
C ASN A 171 26.07 -8.86 -15.72
N SER A 172 26.70 -7.89 -15.05
CA SER A 172 27.27 -6.68 -15.67
C SER A 172 28.28 -6.93 -16.80
N SER A 173 28.69 -8.18 -17.03
CA SER A 173 29.64 -8.59 -18.07
C SER A 173 28.97 -9.02 -19.38
N ASP A 174 27.65 -9.22 -19.39
CA ASP A 174 26.86 -9.73 -20.53
C ASP A 174 25.85 -8.66 -21.03
N PRO A 175 26.32 -7.55 -21.64
CA PRO A 175 25.43 -6.56 -22.22
C PRO A 175 24.59 -7.19 -23.34
N CYS A 176 23.28 -7.03 -23.26
CA CYS A 176 22.34 -7.56 -24.24
C CYS A 176 22.48 -6.85 -25.60
N THR A 177 22.02 -7.53 -26.66
CA THR A 177 21.67 -6.86 -27.92
C THR A 177 20.23 -6.40 -27.82
N ALA A 178 19.86 -5.25 -28.39
CA ALA A 178 18.62 -4.48 -28.12
C ALA A 178 17.27 -5.24 -27.94
N THR A 179 17.15 -6.50 -28.35
CA THR A 179 15.95 -7.34 -28.30
C THR A 179 15.95 -8.45 -27.23
N ASN A 180 16.97 -8.55 -26.37
CA ASN A 180 17.00 -9.59 -25.31
C ASN A 180 17.42 -9.07 -23.94
N CYS A 181 17.11 -7.80 -23.68
CA CYS A 181 17.37 -7.12 -22.42
C CYS A 181 16.12 -7.17 -21.53
N LYS A 182 16.29 -7.21 -20.21
CA LYS A 182 15.18 -7.03 -19.26
C LYS A 182 14.35 -5.78 -19.57
N ILE A 183 15.01 -4.66 -19.90
CA ILE A 183 14.32 -3.42 -20.26
C ILE A 183 13.51 -3.52 -21.56
N ALA A 184 13.95 -4.32 -22.52
CA ALA A 184 13.22 -4.51 -23.77
C ALA A 184 11.92 -5.28 -23.50
N ASP A 185 12.01 -6.32 -22.67
CA ASP A 185 10.87 -7.13 -22.26
C ASP A 185 9.90 -6.36 -21.35
N LEU A 186 10.43 -5.52 -20.45
CA LEU A 186 9.62 -4.59 -19.65
C LEU A 186 8.72 -3.72 -20.53
N LYS A 187 9.33 -3.09 -21.55
CA LYS A 187 8.59 -2.23 -22.47
C LYS A 187 7.54 -2.99 -23.26
N VAL A 188 7.87 -4.18 -23.76
CA VAL A 188 6.93 -5.04 -24.48
C VAL A 188 5.74 -5.36 -23.58
N ALA A 189 5.96 -5.77 -22.33
CA ALA A 189 4.87 -6.10 -21.41
C ALA A 189 3.98 -4.90 -21.13
N VAL A 190 4.57 -3.73 -20.79
CA VAL A 190 3.80 -2.49 -20.56
C VAL A 190 2.93 -2.15 -21.77
N LYS A 191 3.47 -2.30 -22.99
CA LYS A 191 2.72 -2.07 -24.23
C LYS A 191 1.61 -3.09 -24.45
N GLU A 192 1.87 -4.38 -24.27
CA GLU A 192 0.84 -5.41 -24.43
C GLU A 192 -0.32 -5.23 -23.46
N ILE A 193 -0.03 -4.80 -22.23
CA ILE A 193 -1.07 -4.49 -21.25
C ILE A 193 -1.81 -3.20 -21.63
N ALA A 194 -1.09 -2.15 -22.04
CA ALA A 194 -1.72 -0.93 -22.53
C ALA A 194 -2.65 -1.21 -23.72
N ASP A 195 -2.25 -2.09 -24.64
CA ASP A 195 -3.07 -2.53 -25.78
C ASP A 195 -4.34 -3.28 -25.35
N LYS A 196 -4.27 -4.05 -24.27
CA LYS A 196 -5.43 -4.74 -23.70
C LYS A 196 -6.38 -3.75 -23.02
N LEU A 197 -5.86 -2.79 -22.27
CA LEU A 197 -6.63 -1.88 -21.43
C LEU A 197 -7.18 -0.66 -22.17
N LEU A 198 -6.40 -0.06 -23.07
CA LEU A 198 -6.73 1.17 -23.78
C LEU A 198 -7.44 0.90 -25.10
N CYS A 199 -8.24 1.85 -25.56
CA CYS A 199 -8.92 1.74 -26.85
C CYS A 199 -7.98 2.08 -28.02
N SER A 200 -7.99 1.27 -29.07
CA SER A 200 -7.16 1.51 -30.27
C SER A 200 -7.90 2.26 -31.39
N ASP A 201 -9.20 2.01 -31.58
CA ASP A 201 -10.05 2.69 -32.56
C ASP A 201 -11.19 3.43 -31.87
N ILE A 202 -11.07 4.75 -31.75
CA ILE A 202 -12.11 5.61 -31.18
C ILE A 202 -12.97 6.15 -32.33
N GLN A 203 -14.27 5.84 -32.28
CA GLN A 203 -15.25 6.35 -33.24
C GLN A 203 -16.31 7.18 -32.50
N THR A 204 -16.83 8.21 -33.15
CA THR A 204 -17.92 9.03 -32.61
C THR A 204 -19.25 8.58 -33.20
N ASP A 205 -20.25 8.29 -32.36
CA ASP A 205 -21.60 8.00 -32.83
C ASP A 205 -22.21 9.30 -33.41
N PRO A 206 -22.57 9.33 -34.70
CA PRO A 206 -23.13 10.53 -35.34
C PRO A 206 -24.52 10.93 -34.81
N ALA A 207 -25.21 10.06 -34.05
CA ALA A 207 -26.53 10.32 -33.47
C ALA A 207 -26.46 10.93 -32.07
N THR A 208 -25.54 10.46 -31.21
CA THR A 208 -25.38 10.96 -29.83
C THR A 208 -24.23 11.97 -29.70
N ASN A 209 -23.30 11.99 -30.64
CA ASN A 209 -22.04 12.73 -30.58
C ASN A 209 -21.17 12.30 -29.37
N GLU A 210 -21.26 11.03 -28.99
CA GLU A 210 -20.47 10.39 -27.95
C GLU A 210 -19.43 9.48 -28.59
N ASP A 211 -18.22 9.46 -28.02
CA ASP A 211 -17.16 8.58 -28.46
C ASP A 211 -17.39 7.17 -27.90
N TYR A 212 -17.11 6.16 -28.72
CA TYR A 212 -17.16 4.75 -28.34
C TYR A 212 -15.92 4.04 -28.87
N CYS A 213 -15.49 3.00 -28.15
CA CYS A 213 -14.41 2.15 -28.61
C CYS A 213 -14.93 1.16 -29.65
N ALA A 214 -14.29 1.09 -30.81
CA ALA A 214 -14.68 0.24 -31.94
C ALA A 214 -13.78 -0.99 -32.14
N ASP A 215 -12.91 -1.28 -31.16
CA ASP A 215 -12.09 -2.50 -31.15
C ASP A 215 -12.96 -3.77 -31.24
N ASP A 216 -12.52 -4.78 -32.00
CA ASP A 216 -13.27 -6.03 -32.24
C ASP A 216 -13.40 -6.91 -30.97
N ASP A 217 -12.54 -6.71 -29.96
CA ASP A 217 -12.39 -7.53 -28.74
C ASP A 217 -13.17 -6.97 -27.53
N GLN A 218 -14.49 -6.81 -27.68
CA GLN A 218 -15.38 -6.12 -26.72
C GLN A 218 -15.98 -6.91 -25.53
N PRO A 219 -15.75 -8.22 -25.26
CA PRO A 219 -16.66 -8.90 -24.34
C PRO A 219 -16.39 -8.66 -22.84
N GLU A 220 -15.22 -8.16 -22.43
CA GLU A 220 -14.76 -8.29 -21.03
C GLU A 220 -14.13 -7.03 -20.42
N LEU A 221 -14.25 -5.83 -21.00
CA LEU A 221 -13.77 -4.59 -20.35
C LEU A 221 -14.83 -3.47 -20.44
N THR A 222 -15.32 -2.92 -19.32
CA THR A 222 -16.03 -1.63 -19.24
C THR A 222 -15.34 -0.60 -20.12
N SER A 223 -16.11 0.32 -20.72
CA SER A 223 -15.67 1.41 -21.62
C SER A 223 -14.15 1.63 -21.60
N LYS A 224 -13.41 0.98 -22.52
CA LYS A 224 -11.94 1.12 -22.62
C LYS A 224 -11.49 2.58 -22.73
N LEU A 225 -12.40 3.48 -23.12
CA LEU A 225 -12.18 4.91 -23.21
C LEU A 225 -11.83 5.57 -21.86
N ASP A 226 -12.35 5.03 -20.76
CA ASP A 226 -12.20 5.61 -19.43
C ASP A 226 -11.09 4.95 -18.62
N ASN A 227 -10.41 3.95 -19.20
CA ASN A 227 -9.21 3.36 -18.64
C ASN A 227 -8.02 4.29 -18.86
N ARG A 228 -7.13 4.38 -17.86
CA ARG A 228 -5.93 5.20 -17.94
C ARG A 228 -4.71 4.42 -17.51
N VAL A 229 -3.64 4.59 -18.27
CA VAL A 229 -2.33 4.01 -17.98
C VAL A 229 -1.35 5.15 -17.77
N ALA A 230 -0.47 5.01 -16.78
CA ALA A 230 0.69 5.88 -16.59
C ALA A 230 1.95 5.02 -16.49
N VAL A 231 3.08 5.60 -16.85
CA VAL A 231 4.40 4.97 -16.70
C VAL A 231 5.30 5.94 -15.96
N VAL A 232 5.90 5.48 -14.87
CA VAL A 232 6.83 6.25 -14.06
C VAL A 232 8.18 5.54 -14.04
N PRO A 233 9.05 5.85 -15.01
CA PRO A 233 10.41 5.33 -15.03
C PRO A 233 11.23 5.92 -13.88
N PHE A 234 12.07 5.10 -13.26
CA PHE A 234 13.00 5.56 -12.23
C PHE A 234 14.38 4.94 -12.39
N ASN A 235 15.39 5.63 -11.85
CA ASN A 235 16.68 5.03 -11.55
C ASN A 235 17.06 5.40 -10.11
N ILE A 236 18.16 6.14 -9.85
CA ILE A 236 18.43 6.70 -8.53
C ILE A 236 17.46 7.82 -8.14
N ARG A 237 16.81 8.47 -9.12
CA ARG A 237 15.86 9.57 -8.98
C ARG A 237 14.91 9.59 -10.19
N THR A 238 13.86 10.40 -10.13
CA THR A 238 12.97 10.63 -11.29
C THR A 238 13.48 11.79 -12.14
N ARG A 239 12.96 11.92 -13.37
CA ARG A 239 13.33 12.98 -14.30
C ARG A 239 12.13 13.87 -14.60
N GLU A 240 12.32 15.17 -14.43
CA GLU A 240 11.29 16.18 -14.64
C GLU A 240 11.80 17.23 -15.63
N SER A 241 10.89 17.82 -16.42
CA SER A 241 11.24 18.81 -17.44
C SER A 241 10.46 20.10 -17.24
N ASN A 242 11.13 21.24 -17.41
CA ASN A 242 10.46 22.54 -17.55
C ASN A 242 10.28 22.97 -19.01
N GLY A 243 10.41 22.03 -19.95
CA GLY A 243 10.34 22.25 -21.39
C GLY A 243 11.62 22.81 -22.02
N SER A 244 12.59 23.26 -21.21
CA SER A 244 13.90 23.73 -21.70
C SER A 244 15.08 22.88 -21.23
N ASN A 245 14.99 22.30 -20.03
CA ASN A 245 16.01 21.44 -19.46
C ASN A 245 15.35 20.29 -18.70
N VAL A 246 16.07 19.17 -18.61
CA VAL A 246 15.68 18.03 -17.77
C VAL A 246 16.49 18.03 -16.47
N PHE A 247 15.78 17.77 -15.38
CA PHE A 247 16.30 17.74 -14.03
C PHE A 247 16.11 16.36 -13.43
N THR A 248 17.10 15.95 -12.65
CA THR A 248 17.01 14.80 -11.76
C THR A 248 16.44 15.28 -10.43
N VAL A 249 15.30 14.72 -10.01
CA VAL A 249 14.51 15.20 -8.87
C VAL A 249 14.36 14.09 -7.84
N THR A 250 14.55 14.45 -6.57
CA THR A 250 14.26 13.57 -5.44
C THR A 250 12.84 13.81 -4.95
N GLN A 251 12.17 12.74 -4.55
CA GLN A 251 10.88 12.76 -3.88
C GLN A 251 11.00 12.75 -2.35
N LEU A 252 12.21 12.79 -1.80
CA LEU A 252 12.45 12.82 -0.37
C LEU A 252 12.47 14.23 0.22
N ARG A 253 12.31 14.28 1.54
CA ARG A 253 12.63 15.41 2.41
C ARG A 253 13.77 15.01 3.34
N TYR A 254 14.56 15.98 3.77
CA TYR A 254 15.78 15.73 4.53
C TYR A 254 15.77 16.45 5.87
N ARG A 255 16.44 15.83 6.85
CA ARG A 255 16.60 16.34 8.21
C ARG A 255 17.42 17.63 8.22
N ASP A 256 17.09 18.52 9.15
CA ASP A 256 17.83 19.76 9.40
C ASP A 256 18.80 19.67 10.59
N ASP A 257 18.75 18.57 11.36
CA ASP A 257 19.46 18.37 12.62
C ASP A 257 20.67 17.41 12.54
N VAL A 258 21.08 17.02 11.33
CA VAL A 258 22.23 16.13 11.09
C VAL A 258 23.50 16.95 10.96
N ASP A 259 24.56 16.58 11.69
CA ASP A 259 25.90 17.18 11.64
C ASP A 259 25.89 18.73 11.62
N GLU A 260 25.08 19.34 12.48
CA GLU A 260 24.92 20.81 12.54
C GLU A 260 26.24 21.54 12.84
N ASP A 261 27.16 20.88 13.53
CA ASP A 261 28.50 21.40 13.86
C ASP A 261 29.41 21.53 12.63
N ASP A 262 29.20 20.69 11.59
CA ASP A 262 30.00 20.71 10.37
C ASP A 262 29.62 21.87 9.46
N SER A 263 28.32 22.16 9.36
CA SER A 263 27.83 23.30 8.60
C SER A 263 26.47 23.82 9.08
N PRO A 264 26.29 25.15 9.19
CA PRO A 264 24.99 25.75 9.49
C PRO A 264 24.00 25.70 8.30
N ARG A 265 24.36 25.02 7.19
CA ARG A 265 23.48 24.75 6.05
C ARG A 265 22.89 23.37 6.22
N THR A 266 21.59 23.20 6.00
CA THR A 266 20.96 21.87 5.94
C THR A 266 21.16 21.24 4.56
N TYR A 267 20.77 19.97 4.41
CA TYR A 267 20.84 19.24 3.14
C TYR A 267 20.09 19.96 1.99
N GLU A 268 18.87 20.42 2.28
CA GLU A 268 18.01 21.13 1.32
C GLU A 268 18.45 22.59 1.06
N ASP A 269 19.35 23.11 1.89
CA ASP A 269 19.91 24.46 1.77
C ASP A 269 21.09 24.53 0.77
N VAL A 270 21.64 23.36 0.42
CA VAL A 270 22.69 23.20 -0.59
C VAL A 270 22.09 23.39 -1.99
N ASN A 271 22.80 24.10 -2.86
CA ASN A 271 22.41 24.21 -4.26
C ASN A 271 23.02 23.04 -5.04
N TRP A 272 22.32 21.91 -5.08
CA TRP A 272 22.79 20.67 -5.67
C TRP A 272 23.11 20.83 -7.16
N ASN A 273 22.25 21.56 -7.88
CA ASN A 273 22.49 21.91 -9.27
C ASN A 273 23.82 22.63 -9.46
N LYS A 274 24.17 23.62 -8.62
CA LYS A 274 25.45 24.32 -8.76
C LYS A 274 26.65 23.38 -8.56
N TRP A 275 26.62 22.57 -7.50
CA TRP A 275 27.76 21.76 -7.10
C TRP A 275 28.03 20.57 -8.02
N ARG A 276 27.07 20.23 -8.88
CA ARG A 276 27.21 19.18 -9.90
C ARG A 276 28.43 19.38 -10.81
N GLU A 277 28.81 20.62 -11.08
CA GLU A 277 29.87 21.01 -12.04
C GLU A 277 31.29 20.96 -11.45
N TYR A 278 31.44 20.63 -10.17
CA TYR A 278 32.71 20.64 -9.46
C TYR A 278 33.12 19.23 -9.04
N THR A 279 34.41 18.98 -9.00
CA THR A 279 34.97 17.73 -8.47
C THR A 279 34.96 17.70 -6.94
N SER A 280 35.08 16.52 -6.33
CA SER A 280 35.19 16.38 -4.87
C SER A 280 36.36 17.16 -4.29
N GLY A 281 37.51 17.19 -4.96
CA GLY A 281 38.66 18.00 -4.56
C GLY A 281 38.35 19.50 -4.53
N GLU A 282 37.67 20.03 -5.54
CA GLU A 282 37.26 21.46 -5.56
C GLU A 282 36.23 21.77 -4.47
N VAL A 283 35.33 20.82 -4.17
CA VAL A 283 34.39 20.94 -3.05
C VAL A 283 35.14 20.94 -1.73
N TYR A 284 36.09 20.03 -1.53
CA TYR A 284 36.91 19.94 -0.33
C TYR A 284 37.72 21.23 -0.13
N ASP A 285 38.45 21.70 -1.15
CA ASP A 285 39.24 22.93 -1.08
C ASP A 285 38.37 24.13 -0.68
N CYS A 286 37.20 24.31 -1.31
CA CYS A 286 36.26 25.37 -0.95
C CYS A 286 35.70 25.22 0.49
N SER A 287 35.58 23.99 1.00
CA SER A 287 35.15 23.77 2.39
C SER A 287 36.22 24.28 3.39
N GLN A 288 37.50 24.13 3.04
CA GLN A 288 38.64 24.53 3.87
C GLN A 288 38.90 26.03 3.78
N ASP A 289 39.05 26.57 2.57
CA ASP A 289 39.27 27.99 2.31
C ASP A 289 38.17 28.59 1.43
N ARG A 290 37.67 29.75 1.87
CA ARG A 290 36.67 30.51 1.14
C ARG A 290 37.21 30.95 -0.22
N ASP A 291 38.51 31.24 -0.32
CA ASP A 291 39.09 31.80 -1.54
C ASP A 291 39.19 30.77 -2.67
N ASP A 292 39.09 29.46 -2.35
CA ASP A 292 39.01 28.36 -3.31
C ASP A 292 37.56 28.10 -3.79
N CYS A 293 36.58 28.78 -3.20
CA CYS A 293 35.19 28.69 -3.66
C CYS A 293 34.96 29.44 -4.99
N PRO A 294 34.00 28.98 -5.83
CA PRO A 294 33.77 29.54 -7.17
C PRO A 294 33.63 31.06 -7.26
N ASN A 295 33.00 31.69 -6.25
CA ASN A 295 32.86 33.14 -6.17
C ASN A 295 33.50 33.74 -4.91
N GLY A 296 34.32 32.99 -4.18
CA GLY A 296 34.95 33.46 -2.96
C GLY A 296 33.98 33.81 -1.82
N ARG A 297 32.81 33.16 -1.74
CA ARG A 297 31.75 33.53 -0.78
C ARG A 297 31.65 32.55 0.39
N ASN A 298 31.50 33.09 1.60
CA ASN A 298 31.26 32.28 2.81
C ASN A 298 30.02 31.38 2.72
N GLY A 299 29.00 31.80 1.96
CA GLY A 299 27.80 30.97 1.75
C GLY A 299 28.10 29.70 0.95
N GLU A 300 29.04 29.77 0.00
CA GLU A 300 29.47 28.64 -0.82
C GLU A 300 30.35 27.71 0.00
N ARG A 301 31.31 28.27 0.76
CA ARG A 301 32.11 27.50 1.72
C ARG A 301 31.24 26.66 2.65
N ARG A 302 30.17 27.24 3.22
CA ARG A 302 29.24 26.49 4.09
C ARG A 302 28.47 25.39 3.36
N GLN A 303 28.10 25.59 2.10
CA GLN A 303 27.50 24.52 1.30
C GLN A 303 28.50 23.41 1.00
N ALA A 304 29.75 23.76 0.68
CA ALA A 304 30.83 22.80 0.48
C ALA A 304 31.13 22.01 1.75
N GLN A 305 31.18 22.65 2.92
CA GLN A 305 31.30 21.97 4.22
C GLN A 305 30.16 20.97 4.45
N ARG A 306 28.93 21.33 4.07
CA ARG A 306 27.80 20.38 4.15
C ARG A 306 27.98 19.21 3.18
N LEU A 307 28.42 19.45 1.95
CA LEU A 307 28.68 18.36 0.99
C LEU A 307 29.81 17.43 1.46
N VAL A 308 30.88 17.99 2.03
CA VAL A 308 31.97 17.22 2.66
C VAL A 308 31.43 16.32 3.77
N SER A 309 30.56 16.85 4.63
CA SER A 309 29.93 16.08 5.71
C SER A 309 28.99 14.98 5.18
N VAL A 310 28.14 15.31 4.19
CA VAL A 310 27.18 14.35 3.58
C VAL A 310 27.88 13.18 2.91
N PHE A 311 29.00 13.44 2.22
CA PHE A 311 29.69 12.48 1.38
C PHE A 311 30.99 11.93 1.97
N ASP A 312 31.34 12.36 3.18
CA ASP A 312 32.60 12.03 3.86
C ASP A 312 33.83 12.31 2.97
N ILE A 313 33.85 13.47 2.30
CA ILE A 313 34.92 13.85 1.37
C ILE A 313 36.16 14.30 2.15
N ASP A 314 37.32 13.71 1.85
CA ASP A 314 38.60 14.06 2.46
C ASP A 314 39.63 14.67 1.46
N GLU A 315 40.82 15.04 1.96
CA GLU A 315 41.87 15.69 1.17
C GLU A 315 42.51 14.80 0.10
N ASP A 316 42.49 13.49 0.32
CA ASP A 316 43.06 12.48 -0.59
C ASP A 316 41.97 11.84 -1.45
N ASP A 317 40.74 12.33 -1.33
CA ASP A 317 39.58 11.70 -1.91
C ASP A 317 39.61 11.81 -3.43
N ASN A 318 39.82 10.65 -4.04
CA ASN A 318 39.70 10.45 -5.48
C ASN A 318 38.47 9.60 -5.81
N ASP A 319 37.61 9.37 -4.82
CA ASP A 319 36.33 8.73 -5.03
C ASP A 319 35.49 9.60 -5.97
N ARG A 320 34.86 8.91 -6.89
CA ARG A 320 33.98 9.50 -7.89
C ARG A 320 32.61 8.83 -7.79
N SER A 321 32.21 8.28 -6.65
CA SER A 321 31.01 7.45 -6.48
C SER A 321 29.93 8.06 -5.56
N TYR A 322 29.82 9.39 -5.47
CA TYR A 322 28.85 10.02 -4.59
C TYR A 322 27.41 9.90 -5.10
N HIS A 323 26.62 9.11 -4.37
CA HIS A 323 25.18 8.98 -4.56
C HIS A 323 24.43 9.96 -3.68
N VAL A 324 23.58 10.76 -4.32
CA VAL A 324 22.84 11.89 -3.72
C VAL A 324 21.71 11.48 -2.76
N GLU A 325 21.61 10.21 -2.37
CA GLU A 325 20.61 9.72 -1.42
C GLU A 325 21.32 9.03 -0.26
N VAL A 326 21.46 9.75 0.85
CA VAL A 326 22.18 9.32 2.05
C VAL A 326 21.19 9.08 3.16
N TYR A 327 21.10 7.82 3.63
CA TYR A 327 20.10 7.36 4.60
C TYR A 327 20.00 8.25 5.84
N ASP A 328 21.13 8.57 6.47
CA ASP A 328 21.17 9.32 7.74
C ASP A 328 20.60 10.74 7.63
N TYR A 329 20.58 11.30 6.42
CA TYR A 329 20.06 12.63 6.12
C TYR A 329 18.57 12.63 5.77
N VAL A 330 17.96 11.48 5.47
CA VAL A 330 16.54 11.41 5.10
C VAL A 330 15.66 11.64 6.33
N ASP A 331 14.67 12.51 6.18
CA ASP A 331 13.59 12.64 7.16
C ASP A 331 12.42 11.78 6.68
N PHE A 332 12.30 10.57 7.22
CA PHE A 332 11.28 9.60 6.78
C PHE A 332 9.86 10.11 7.07
N ASP A 333 9.63 10.63 8.28
CA ASP A 333 8.32 11.13 8.69
C ASP A 333 7.90 12.32 7.83
N LEU A 334 8.80 13.28 7.59
CA LEU A 334 8.52 14.44 6.74
C LEU A 334 8.38 14.05 5.27
N SER A 335 9.18 13.10 4.78
CA SER A 335 9.09 12.57 3.42
C SER A 335 7.72 11.94 3.16
N VAL A 336 7.22 11.13 4.09
CA VAL A 336 5.87 10.55 4.03
C VAL A 336 4.83 11.64 4.19
N ALA A 337 4.99 12.58 5.14
CA ALA A 337 4.08 13.71 5.34
C ALA A 337 3.87 14.54 4.05
N GLU A 338 4.89 14.69 3.23
CA GLU A 338 4.88 15.49 2.02
C GLU A 338 5.05 14.68 0.72
N MET A 339 4.78 13.37 0.75
CA MET A 339 4.99 12.50 -0.41
C MET A 339 4.19 12.91 -1.65
N PHE A 340 3.04 13.57 -1.46
CA PHE A 340 2.17 14.03 -2.55
C PHE A 340 2.44 15.48 -3.00
N ILE A 341 3.36 16.19 -2.34
CA ILE A 341 3.75 17.53 -2.77
C ILE A 341 4.74 17.41 -3.93
N ASN A 342 4.40 18.03 -5.06
CA ASN A 342 5.31 18.13 -6.19
C ASN A 342 6.52 18.99 -5.80
N LYS A 343 7.71 18.39 -5.85
CA LYS A 343 8.98 19.03 -5.46
C LYS A 343 9.63 19.80 -6.60
N PHE A 344 9.21 19.55 -7.84
CA PHE A 344 9.71 20.27 -9.01
C PHE A 344 8.78 21.45 -9.37
N PRO A 345 9.29 22.66 -9.68
CA PRO A 345 10.70 23.03 -9.87
C PRO A 345 11.33 23.76 -8.67
N ASP A 346 10.69 23.72 -7.50
CA ASP A 346 11.05 24.60 -6.38
C ASP A 346 12.11 24.01 -5.43
N ALA A 347 12.31 22.69 -5.45
CA ALA A 347 13.27 22.01 -4.60
C ALA A 347 14.72 22.30 -5.03
N ARG A 348 15.57 22.72 -4.09
CA ARG A 348 17.00 22.99 -4.36
C ARG A 348 17.86 21.74 -4.52
N THR A 349 17.29 20.59 -4.19
CA THR A 349 17.92 19.27 -4.30
C THR A 349 17.95 18.74 -5.72
N GLU A 350 17.20 19.35 -6.65
CA GLU A 350 17.26 19.02 -8.07
C GLU A 350 18.58 19.45 -8.72
N TYR A 351 18.97 18.74 -9.78
CA TYR A 351 20.14 19.12 -10.60
C TYR A 351 19.96 18.70 -12.06
N ARG A 352 20.61 19.44 -12.95
CA ARG A 352 20.61 19.15 -14.40
C ARG A 352 21.57 18.03 -14.73
N LEU A 353 21.35 17.41 -15.88
CA LEU A 353 22.12 16.26 -16.37
C LEU A 353 23.39 16.64 -17.16
N ASP A 354 23.66 17.94 -17.33
CA ASP A 354 24.85 18.45 -18.01
C ASP A 354 25.96 18.80 -17.01
N SER A 355 27.21 18.58 -17.42
CA SER A 355 28.42 18.90 -16.65
C SER A 355 28.43 18.27 -15.25
N LEU A 356 28.12 16.97 -15.17
CA LEU A 356 28.09 16.20 -13.91
C LEU A 356 29.47 15.61 -13.55
N GLU A 357 30.20 16.31 -12.70
CA GLU A 357 31.51 15.90 -12.17
C GLU A 357 31.39 15.23 -10.79
N LEU A 358 30.51 15.75 -9.92
CA LEU A 358 30.39 15.31 -8.53
C LEU A 358 29.55 14.03 -8.37
N TYR A 359 28.33 14.01 -8.89
CA TYR A 359 27.35 12.95 -8.58
C TYR A 359 27.45 11.75 -9.51
N ARG A 360 27.02 10.57 -9.03
CA ARG A 360 26.88 9.34 -9.83
C ARG A 360 25.52 8.68 -9.66
N GLY A 361 25.32 7.61 -10.42
CA GLY A 361 24.09 6.82 -10.40
C GLY A 361 22.92 7.45 -11.16
N TYR A 362 23.07 8.68 -11.68
CA TYR A 362 22.02 9.40 -12.42
C TYR A 362 21.71 8.81 -13.81
N GLY A 363 22.53 7.87 -14.28
CA GLY A 363 22.45 7.25 -15.60
C GLY A 363 23.10 8.11 -16.67
N SER A 364 22.35 8.43 -17.71
CA SER A 364 22.84 9.13 -18.90
C SER A 364 22.71 10.64 -18.78
N SER A 365 23.69 11.39 -19.29
CA SER A 365 23.59 12.84 -19.45
C SER A 365 22.63 13.26 -20.59
N ASN A 366 22.13 12.30 -21.37
CA ASN A 366 21.11 12.57 -22.38
C ASN A 366 19.76 12.74 -21.70
N GLU A 367 19.13 13.88 -21.96
CA GLU A 367 17.82 14.26 -21.41
C GLU A 367 16.71 13.26 -21.79
N ASN A 368 16.84 12.60 -22.96
CA ASN A 368 15.84 11.68 -23.49
C ASN A 368 15.93 10.24 -22.93
N GLN A 369 16.74 9.98 -21.90
CA GLN A 369 16.88 8.63 -21.36
C GLN A 369 15.53 8.03 -20.96
N PHE A 370 14.75 8.77 -20.18
CA PHE A 370 13.39 8.41 -19.82
C PHE A 370 12.67 9.65 -19.25
N TYR A 371 11.35 9.60 -19.22
CA TYR A 371 10.49 10.59 -18.59
C TYR A 371 9.18 9.92 -18.16
N SER A 372 8.50 10.50 -17.16
CA SER A 372 7.19 10.01 -16.74
C SER A 372 6.11 10.32 -17.79
N ILE A 373 5.20 9.37 -17.96
CA ILE A 373 3.98 9.51 -18.75
C ILE A 373 2.82 9.61 -17.76
N ASP A 374 2.07 10.69 -17.81
CA ASP A 374 0.89 10.90 -16.96
C ASP A 374 -0.23 9.91 -17.28
N LEU A 375 -1.21 9.78 -16.38
CA LEU A 375 -2.40 8.95 -16.61
C LEU A 375 -3.11 9.41 -17.88
N THR A 376 -3.11 8.54 -18.89
CA THR A 376 -3.67 8.81 -20.20
C THR A 376 -4.48 7.64 -20.73
N SER A 377 -5.53 7.94 -21.49
CA SER A 377 -6.28 6.95 -22.28
C SER A 377 -5.77 6.87 -23.73
N ASP A 378 -4.82 7.73 -24.11
CA ASP A 378 -4.23 7.74 -25.46
C ASP A 378 -3.06 6.74 -25.53
N ARG A 379 -3.29 5.66 -26.28
CA ARG A 379 -2.29 4.63 -26.56
C ARG A 379 -0.99 5.18 -27.15
N THR A 380 -1.06 6.22 -27.97
CA THR A 380 0.13 6.77 -28.66
C THR A 380 1.06 7.50 -27.70
N GLU A 381 0.55 7.99 -26.57
CA GLU A 381 1.36 8.58 -25.51
C GLU A 381 2.16 7.51 -24.75
N ILE A 382 1.72 6.25 -24.74
CA ILE A 382 2.45 5.12 -24.13
C ILE A 382 3.56 4.59 -25.05
N ASP A 383 3.34 4.59 -26.37
CA ASP A 383 4.29 4.06 -27.37
C ASP A 383 5.69 4.70 -27.28
N VAL A 384 5.79 5.91 -26.73
CA VAL A 384 7.05 6.63 -26.53
C VAL A 384 8.04 5.94 -25.60
N ILE A 385 7.58 4.97 -24.79
CA ILE A 385 8.44 4.16 -23.93
C ILE A 385 9.49 3.37 -24.73
N ASP A 386 9.24 3.10 -26.02
CA ASP A 386 10.17 2.38 -26.89
C ASP A 386 11.51 3.10 -27.04
N ASP A 387 11.49 4.43 -27.03
CA ASP A 387 12.68 5.28 -27.22
C ASP A 387 13.50 5.49 -25.93
N MET A 388 12.94 5.14 -24.77
CA MET A 388 13.61 5.28 -23.47
C MET A 388 14.68 4.19 -23.26
N TRP A 389 15.64 4.33 -22.35
CA TRP A 389 16.59 3.24 -22.05
C TRP A 389 17.07 3.23 -20.60
N ALA A 390 17.48 2.04 -20.18
CA ALA A 390 17.99 1.75 -18.86
C ALA A 390 19.44 2.24 -18.68
N ASP A 391 19.71 3.00 -17.62
CA ASP A 391 21.05 3.42 -17.18
C ASP A 391 20.99 4.04 -15.77
N GLY A 392 22.07 3.89 -15.01
CA GLY A 392 22.25 4.45 -13.68
C GLY A 392 22.07 3.45 -12.54
N SER A 393 21.90 4.01 -11.35
CA SER A 393 21.68 3.29 -10.10
C SER A 393 20.20 3.01 -9.87
N THR A 394 19.87 2.22 -8.86
CA THR A 394 18.50 1.77 -8.57
C THR A 394 18.00 2.37 -7.26
N ALA A 395 16.84 3.02 -7.26
CA ALA A 395 16.17 3.56 -6.08
C ALA A 395 14.65 3.46 -6.25
N SER A 396 14.09 2.28 -5.99
CA SER A 396 12.67 1.97 -6.19
C SER A 396 11.74 2.91 -5.42
N PHE A 397 12.14 3.37 -4.23
CA PHE A 397 11.36 4.35 -3.46
C PHE A 397 11.09 5.66 -4.21
N GLN A 398 12.01 6.13 -5.07
CA GLN A 398 11.79 7.34 -5.86
C GLN A 398 10.68 7.13 -6.89
N GLY A 399 10.73 5.97 -7.56
CA GLY A 399 9.70 5.55 -8.50
C GLY A 399 8.36 5.37 -7.81
N MET A 400 8.32 4.74 -6.63
CA MET A 400 7.08 4.51 -5.87
C MET A 400 6.45 5.82 -5.41
N LEU A 401 7.22 6.72 -4.79
CA LEU A 401 6.74 8.03 -4.35
C LEU A 401 6.17 8.83 -5.53
N ARG A 402 6.87 8.84 -6.67
CA ARG A 402 6.39 9.53 -7.88
C ARG A 402 5.17 8.82 -8.48
N GLY A 403 5.14 7.48 -8.48
CA GLY A 403 4.02 6.67 -8.91
C GLY A 403 2.73 6.99 -8.16
N PHE A 404 2.81 7.11 -6.83
CA PHE A 404 1.67 7.53 -6.01
C PHE A 404 1.21 8.95 -6.35
N GLN A 405 2.12 9.88 -6.63
CA GLN A 405 1.75 11.22 -7.10
C GLN A 405 0.98 11.18 -8.42
N HIS A 406 1.43 10.39 -9.41
CA HIS A 406 0.73 10.25 -10.69
C HIS A 406 -0.64 9.57 -10.51
N MET A 407 -0.75 8.57 -9.64
CA MET A 407 -2.04 7.95 -9.31
C MET A 407 -3.01 8.96 -8.69
N LEU A 408 -2.54 9.75 -7.72
CA LEU A 408 -3.37 10.76 -7.06
C LEU A 408 -3.77 11.89 -8.01
N ALA A 409 -2.90 12.26 -8.96
CA ALA A 409 -3.19 13.26 -9.99
C ALA A 409 -4.35 12.85 -10.91
N GLY A 410 -4.69 11.55 -10.96
CA GLY A 410 -5.87 11.05 -11.68
C GLY A 410 -7.20 11.41 -11.01
N LYS A 411 -7.19 11.87 -9.75
CA LYS A 411 -8.38 12.33 -9.02
C LYS A 411 -8.87 13.66 -9.60
N PRO A 412 -10.16 13.79 -9.97
CA PRO A 412 -10.68 15.01 -10.53
C PRO A 412 -10.64 16.16 -9.49
N ASP A 413 -10.17 17.34 -9.91
CA ASP A 413 -10.19 18.57 -9.10
C ASP A 413 -11.59 19.22 -9.19
N THR A 414 -12.56 18.54 -8.58
CA THR A 414 -13.98 18.87 -8.65
C THR A 414 -14.62 18.75 -7.27
N SER A 415 -15.72 19.48 -7.07
CA SER A 415 -16.61 19.26 -5.93
C SER A 415 -17.87 18.49 -6.31
N ASP A 416 -17.95 18.00 -7.55
CA ASP A 416 -19.08 17.22 -8.04
C ASP A 416 -19.05 15.81 -7.41
N GLU A 417 -20.13 15.45 -6.72
CA GLU A 417 -20.25 14.16 -6.04
C GLU A 417 -20.33 13.00 -7.04
N ASP A 418 -20.90 13.23 -8.23
CA ASP A 418 -21.06 12.18 -9.24
C ASP A 418 -19.70 11.85 -9.90
N GLU A 419 -18.91 12.89 -10.23
CA GLU A 419 -17.57 12.74 -10.81
C GLU A 419 -16.59 12.10 -9.80
N LEU A 420 -16.71 12.45 -8.51
CA LEU A 420 -15.95 11.81 -7.44
C LEU A 420 -16.41 10.37 -7.19
N ALA A 421 -17.71 10.08 -7.29
CA ALA A 421 -18.22 8.72 -7.17
C ALA A 421 -17.71 7.84 -8.30
N GLU A 422 -17.68 8.35 -9.53
CA GLU A 422 -17.10 7.65 -10.69
C GLU A 422 -15.61 7.35 -10.50
N TYR A 423 -14.81 8.34 -10.08
CA TYR A 423 -13.40 8.13 -9.73
C TYR A 423 -13.24 7.09 -8.61
N ASN A 424 -14.05 7.17 -7.56
CA ASN A 424 -14.01 6.21 -6.45
C ASN A 424 -14.38 4.80 -6.89
N ASP A 425 -15.24 4.67 -7.91
CA ASP A 425 -15.65 3.37 -8.44
C ASP A 425 -14.54 2.68 -9.26
N LYS A 426 -13.60 3.45 -9.84
CA LYS A 426 -12.45 2.90 -10.59
C LYS A 426 -11.53 2.04 -9.74
N ILE A 427 -11.01 0.97 -10.36
CA ILE A 427 -9.90 0.17 -9.84
C ILE A 427 -8.62 1.00 -9.96
N LYS A 428 -7.83 1.10 -8.87
CA LYS A 428 -6.62 1.92 -8.81
C LYS A 428 -5.44 1.04 -8.46
N MET A 429 -4.45 0.94 -9.35
CA MET A 429 -3.34 0.00 -9.21
C MET A 429 -1.99 0.66 -9.43
N VAL A 430 -1.05 0.43 -8.52
CA VAL A 430 0.36 0.77 -8.71
C VAL A 430 1.15 -0.54 -8.78
N LEU A 431 1.75 -0.81 -9.94
CA LEU A 431 2.60 -1.97 -10.16
C LEU A 431 4.06 -1.53 -10.18
N VAL A 432 4.86 -2.04 -9.24
CA VAL A 432 6.29 -1.76 -9.14
C VAL A 432 7.05 -2.88 -9.86
N LEU A 433 7.76 -2.52 -10.92
CA LEU A 433 8.54 -3.45 -11.76
C LEU A 433 10.03 -3.15 -11.55
N SER A 434 10.77 -4.04 -10.88
CA SER A 434 12.19 -3.78 -10.56
C SER A 434 13.07 -5.02 -10.62
N ASP A 435 14.31 -4.88 -11.10
CA ASP A 435 15.26 -5.99 -11.26
C ASP A 435 16.38 -6.05 -10.22
N GLY A 436 16.30 -5.26 -9.14
CA GLY A 436 17.43 -5.19 -8.25
C GLY A 436 17.20 -4.51 -6.91
N VAL A 437 18.15 -4.81 -6.03
CA VAL A 437 18.36 -4.10 -4.77
C VAL A 437 18.77 -2.66 -5.08
N GLU A 438 18.31 -1.73 -4.24
CA GLU A 438 18.77 -0.34 -4.25
C GLU A 438 20.30 -0.27 -4.36
N SER A 439 20.79 0.67 -5.17
CA SER A 439 22.22 0.88 -5.39
C SER A 439 22.51 2.38 -5.29
N PRO A 440 22.99 2.87 -4.14
CA PRO A 440 23.48 2.10 -3.00
C PRO A 440 22.35 1.49 -2.17
N ASN A 441 22.58 0.29 -1.63
CA ASN A 441 21.64 -0.33 -0.70
C ASN A 441 21.78 0.40 0.65
N ASN A 442 20.91 1.37 0.85
CA ASN A 442 20.95 2.26 2.01
C ASN A 442 19.76 2.05 2.94
N GLY A 443 18.77 1.22 2.56
CA GLY A 443 17.62 0.90 3.39
C GLY A 443 16.54 1.99 3.43
N ILE A 444 16.61 2.98 2.53
CA ILE A 444 15.66 4.10 2.49
C ILE A 444 14.23 3.60 2.23
N LEU A 445 14.01 2.66 1.28
CA LEU A 445 12.66 2.12 1.06
C LEU A 445 12.08 1.54 2.34
N LYS A 446 12.86 0.73 3.08
CA LYS A 446 12.40 0.16 4.34
C LYS A 446 12.08 1.25 5.38
N GLY A 447 12.94 2.27 5.49
CA GLY A 447 12.68 3.41 6.39
C GLY A 447 11.39 4.18 6.06
N LEU A 448 11.09 4.38 4.77
CA LEU A 448 9.84 5.03 4.33
C LEU A 448 8.61 4.16 4.61
N VAL A 449 8.72 2.86 4.36
CA VAL A 449 7.63 1.90 4.61
C VAL A 449 7.35 1.80 6.11
N ASP A 450 8.39 1.75 6.95
CA ASP A 450 8.28 1.79 8.42
C ASP A 450 7.65 3.10 8.93
N ALA A 451 7.88 4.21 8.22
CA ALA A 451 7.23 5.50 8.49
C ALA A 451 5.80 5.60 7.93
N GLY A 452 5.26 4.53 7.33
CA GLY A 452 3.87 4.46 6.87
C GLY A 452 3.63 4.97 5.44
N MET A 453 4.65 4.98 4.57
CA MET A 453 4.50 5.43 3.17
C MET A 453 3.33 4.76 2.43
N CYS A 454 3.23 3.43 2.51
CA CYS A 454 2.23 2.67 1.75
C CYS A 454 0.83 2.77 2.38
N ASP A 455 0.76 2.89 3.71
CA ASP A 455 -0.51 3.14 4.42
C ASP A 455 -1.08 4.50 4.06
N LYS A 456 -0.22 5.53 4.06
CA LYS A 456 -0.62 6.87 3.65
C LYS A 456 -1.06 6.92 2.18
N ALA A 457 -0.41 6.17 1.29
CA ALA A 457 -0.82 6.09 -0.10
C ALA A 457 -2.25 5.52 -0.23
N ARG A 458 -2.60 4.50 0.54
CA ARG A 458 -3.96 3.91 0.58
C ARG A 458 -4.99 4.82 1.24
N GLU A 459 -4.59 5.63 2.23
CA GLU A 459 -5.46 6.62 2.86
C GLU A 459 -5.88 7.72 1.87
N GLU A 460 -4.92 8.26 1.10
CA GLU A 460 -5.16 9.34 0.14
C GLU A 460 -5.77 8.84 -1.18
N ILE A 461 -5.54 7.57 -1.52
CA ILE A 461 -6.05 6.92 -2.74
C ILE A 461 -6.90 5.70 -2.32
N PRO A 462 -8.21 5.90 -2.03
CA PRO A 462 -9.06 4.82 -1.57
C PRO A 462 -9.16 3.66 -2.57
N GLY A 463 -8.96 2.45 -2.06
CA GLY A 463 -8.97 1.23 -2.88
C GLY A 463 -7.68 0.99 -3.68
N LEU A 464 -6.60 1.70 -3.37
CA LEU A 464 -5.30 1.50 -4.03
C LEU A 464 -4.77 0.08 -3.77
N TYR A 465 -4.60 -0.66 -4.85
CA TYR A 465 -3.85 -1.90 -4.88
C TYR A 465 -2.38 -1.63 -5.26
N ILE A 466 -1.46 -2.22 -4.51
CA ILE A 466 -0.02 -2.12 -4.74
C ILE A 466 0.50 -3.54 -4.90
N ALA A 467 1.18 -3.81 -6.01
CA ALA A 467 1.86 -5.08 -6.23
C ALA A 467 3.27 -4.85 -6.79
N VAL A 468 4.13 -5.84 -6.59
CA VAL A 468 5.54 -5.78 -6.95
C VAL A 468 5.92 -6.98 -7.81
N ILE A 469 6.66 -6.73 -8.87
CA ILE A 469 7.25 -7.77 -9.71
C ILE A 469 8.76 -7.63 -9.69
N GLY A 470 9.43 -8.66 -9.16
CA GLY A 470 10.88 -8.80 -9.17
C GLY A 470 11.34 -9.41 -10.50
N ILE A 471 12.02 -8.63 -11.33
CA ILE A 471 12.52 -9.05 -12.65
C ILE A 471 13.90 -9.67 -12.49
N ASP A 472 14.01 -11.00 -12.53
CA ASP A 472 15.28 -11.71 -12.25
C ASP A 472 15.85 -11.30 -10.88
N PHE A 473 14.95 -11.04 -9.94
CA PHE A 473 15.21 -10.49 -8.62
C PHE A 473 14.19 -11.02 -7.62
N ALA A 474 14.65 -11.39 -6.42
CA ALA A 474 13.81 -11.85 -5.33
C ALA A 474 13.20 -10.64 -4.58
N ALA A 475 12.22 -9.96 -5.18
CA ALA A 475 11.46 -8.91 -4.52
C ALA A 475 10.69 -9.46 -3.32
N SER A 476 10.26 -10.73 -3.40
CA SER A 476 9.60 -11.44 -2.30
C SER A 476 10.47 -11.60 -1.05
N GLU A 477 11.79 -11.43 -1.12
CA GLU A 477 12.70 -11.50 0.02
C GLU A 477 13.03 -10.12 0.63
N GLN A 478 12.55 -9.03 0.03
CA GLN A 478 12.81 -7.67 0.52
C GLN A 478 11.72 -7.20 1.47
N SER A 479 12.09 -6.95 2.73
CA SER A 479 11.15 -6.46 3.75
C SER A 479 10.46 -5.15 3.34
N GLY A 480 11.15 -4.27 2.61
CA GLY A 480 10.56 -3.02 2.11
C GLY A 480 9.37 -3.25 1.18
N PHE A 481 9.41 -4.28 0.32
CA PHE A 481 8.28 -4.62 -0.54
C PHE A 481 7.21 -5.43 0.20
N GLN A 482 7.62 -6.41 1.00
CA GLN A 482 6.71 -7.22 1.83
C GLN A 482 5.82 -6.36 2.73
N ASP A 483 6.40 -5.40 3.43
CA ASP A 483 5.65 -4.56 4.37
C ASP A 483 4.81 -3.48 3.66
N CYS A 484 5.04 -3.25 2.37
CA CYS A 484 4.29 -2.26 1.60
C CYS A 484 3.00 -2.83 0.98
N VAL A 485 2.98 -4.12 0.61
CA VAL A 485 1.80 -4.79 0.03
C VAL A 485 0.87 -5.35 1.12
N LEU A 486 -0.35 -5.77 0.76
CA LEU A 486 -1.32 -6.28 1.76
C LEU A 486 -1.14 -7.77 2.03
N ASN A 487 -0.91 -8.55 0.97
CA ASN A 487 -0.72 -10.00 1.03
C ASN A 487 0.59 -10.37 0.30
N PRO A 488 1.75 -10.39 1.00
CA PRO A 488 3.06 -10.62 0.37
C PRO A 488 3.18 -11.89 -0.48
N ASP A 489 2.48 -12.96 -0.10
CA ASP A 489 2.47 -14.24 -0.81
C ASP A 489 1.69 -14.19 -2.14
N GLU A 490 0.83 -13.18 -2.33
CA GLU A 490 -0.06 -13.05 -3.49
C GLU A 490 0.25 -11.81 -4.34
N ASP A 491 0.68 -10.71 -3.71
CA ASP A 491 0.89 -9.37 -4.30
C ASP A 491 2.35 -9.13 -4.75
N ILE A 492 3.27 -10.04 -4.41
CA ILE A 492 4.67 -10.01 -4.86
C ILE A 492 4.95 -11.25 -5.71
N THR A 493 5.44 -11.03 -6.92
CA THR A 493 5.84 -12.12 -7.81
C THR A 493 7.28 -11.91 -8.26
N ASP A 494 8.10 -12.94 -8.12
CA ASP A 494 9.44 -12.95 -8.69
C ASP A 494 9.38 -13.72 -10.01
N VAL A 495 9.83 -13.08 -11.09
CA VAL A 495 9.84 -13.67 -12.43
C VAL A 495 11.27 -13.89 -12.89
N THR A 496 11.52 -14.97 -13.64
CA THR A 496 12.88 -15.30 -14.12
C THR A 496 12.98 -15.36 -15.65
N ASP A 497 11.86 -15.20 -16.35
CA ASP A 497 11.81 -15.10 -17.80
C ASP A 497 10.64 -14.23 -18.31
N THR A 498 10.70 -13.91 -19.60
CA THR A 498 9.79 -13.00 -20.30
C THR A 498 8.37 -13.53 -20.47
N GLU A 499 8.19 -14.83 -20.71
CA GLU A 499 6.86 -15.42 -20.95
C GLU A 499 6.05 -15.40 -19.65
N GLU A 500 6.71 -15.74 -18.53
CA GLU A 500 6.13 -15.62 -17.19
C GLU A 500 5.78 -14.16 -16.86
N PHE A 501 6.60 -13.19 -17.26
CA PHE A 501 6.43 -11.80 -16.86
C PHE A 501 5.09 -11.16 -17.27
N ILE A 502 4.66 -11.35 -18.52
CA ILE A 502 3.39 -10.78 -19.01
C ILE A 502 2.19 -11.47 -18.34
N GLU A 503 2.21 -12.80 -18.27
CA GLU A 503 1.17 -13.60 -17.60
C GLU A 503 1.00 -13.16 -16.13
N LYS A 504 2.11 -12.91 -15.43
CA LYS A 504 2.08 -12.48 -14.03
C LYS A 504 1.57 -11.06 -13.83
N ILE A 505 1.80 -10.15 -14.77
CA ILE A 505 1.17 -8.83 -14.68
C ILE A 505 -0.35 -8.96 -14.85
N GLU A 506 -0.82 -9.79 -15.78
CA GLU A 506 -2.25 -10.02 -15.98
C GLU A 506 -2.91 -10.66 -14.76
N GLU A 507 -2.28 -11.67 -14.16
CA GLU A 507 -2.73 -12.25 -12.89
C GLU A 507 -2.82 -11.20 -11.78
N LEU A 508 -1.84 -10.30 -11.66
CA LEU A 508 -1.85 -9.24 -10.65
C LEU A 508 -2.91 -8.19 -10.92
N ILE A 509 -3.17 -7.85 -12.19
CA ILE A 509 -4.26 -6.95 -12.58
C ILE A 509 -5.61 -7.56 -12.19
N GLN A 510 -5.81 -8.84 -12.47
CA GLN A 510 -7.01 -9.57 -12.08
C GLN A 510 -7.15 -9.63 -10.54
N LYS A 511 -6.08 -9.90 -9.81
CA LYS A 511 -6.11 -9.89 -8.33
C LYS A 511 -6.42 -8.52 -7.75
N GLY A 512 -5.83 -7.45 -8.29
CA GLY A 512 -6.13 -6.12 -7.78
C GLY A 512 -7.56 -5.66 -8.07
N SER A 513 -8.19 -6.16 -9.15
CA SER A 513 -9.63 -5.97 -9.35
C SER A 513 -10.44 -6.68 -8.25
N GLN A 514 -9.96 -7.83 -7.72
CA GLN A 514 -10.59 -8.54 -6.61
C GLN A 514 -10.57 -7.79 -5.28
N GLY A 515 -9.64 -6.86 -5.10
CA GLY A 515 -9.62 -5.90 -3.99
C GLY A 515 -10.92 -5.08 -3.91
N THR A 516 -11.67 -5.00 -5.01
CA THR A 516 -12.98 -4.37 -5.09
C THR A 516 -14.07 -5.42 -5.36
N GLY A 517 -15.22 -5.32 -4.69
CA GLY A 517 -16.28 -6.32 -4.87
C GLY A 517 -17.51 -6.10 -4.00
N GLU A 518 -18.59 -6.78 -4.35
CA GLU A 518 -19.80 -6.80 -3.52
C GLU A 518 -19.64 -7.77 -2.35
N THR A 519 -19.68 -7.26 -1.13
CA THR A 519 -19.69 -8.09 0.08
C THR A 519 -21.12 -8.41 0.50
N ARG A 520 -21.39 -9.71 0.70
CA ARG A 520 -22.70 -10.22 1.14
C ARG A 520 -22.52 -11.02 2.43
N LEU A 521 -23.38 -10.74 3.40
CA LEU A 521 -23.42 -11.46 4.67
C LEU A 521 -24.26 -12.74 4.54
N TYR A 522 -23.71 -13.84 5.06
CA TYR A 522 -24.35 -15.15 5.12
C TYR A 522 -24.42 -15.55 6.61
N GLY A 523 -25.54 -15.17 7.25
CA GLY A 523 -25.79 -15.35 8.68
C GLY A 523 -26.85 -16.39 9.02
#